data_AF-A0A383A2Z5-F1
#
_entry.id   AF-A0A383A2Z5-F1
#
_cell.length_a   1.000
_cell.length_b   1.000
_cell.length_c   1.000
_cell.angle_alpha   90.00
_cell.angle_beta   90.00
_cell.angle_gamma   90.00
#
_symmetry.space_group_name_H-M   'P 1'
#
loop_
_entity.id
_entity.type
_entity.pdbx_description
1 polymer ?
#
loop_
_entity_poly.entity_id
_entity_poly.type
_entity_poly.pdbx_seq_one_letter_code
_entity_poly.pdbx_strand_id
1 'polypeptide(L)' 'MALSHTHPFDPETLYELDDNGNIRLTNGNRVGVFTNEGRHISGDIREADPQLCVWIANNPDPDGQLANSRMAGRDPQ' A
#
# COMPACT_ATOMS: atom_id res chain seq x y z
N MET A 1 8.64 -2.52 -10.61
CA MET A 1 8.93 -2.91 -9.21
C MET A 1 7.62 -2.80 -8.47
N ALA A 2 7.13 -3.90 -7.89
CA ALA A 2 5.91 -3.88 -7.08
C ALA A 2 6.15 -3.03 -5.84
N LEU A 3 5.14 -2.25 -5.45
CA LEU A 3 5.25 -1.26 -4.38
C LEU A 3 4.78 -1.89 -3.08
N SER A 4 5.66 -1.89 -2.09
CA SER A 4 5.43 -2.64 -0.86
C SER A 4 5.62 -1.78 0.38
N HIS A 5 4.70 -1.87 1.35
CA HIS A 5 4.82 -1.21 2.65
C HIS A 5 4.45 -2.17 3.77
N THR A 6 5.12 -2.07 4.91
CA THR A 6 4.80 -2.86 6.10
C THR A 6 3.85 -2.10 7.02
N HIS A 7 3.03 -2.83 7.76
CA HIS A 7 2.09 -2.20 8.68
C HIS A 7 2.85 -1.62 9.91
N PRO A 8 2.56 -0.37 10.34
CA PRO A 8 3.32 0.29 11.42
C PRO A 8 3.29 -0.44 12.77
N PHE A 9 2.20 -1.16 13.05
CA PHE A 9 2.01 -1.94 14.27
C PHE A 9 2.20 -3.45 14.07
N ASP A 10 2.43 -3.88 12.82
CA ASP A 10 2.65 -5.27 12.45
C ASP A 10 3.68 -5.33 11.30
N PRO A 11 4.98 -5.18 11.63
CA PRO A 11 6.03 -5.04 10.63
C PRO A 11 6.25 -6.32 9.80
N GLU A 12 5.67 -7.45 10.21
CA GLU A 12 5.75 -8.73 9.48
C GLU A 12 4.71 -8.83 8.37
N THR A 13 3.66 -8.01 8.39
CA THR A 13 2.66 -7.96 7.32
C THR A 13 3.09 -6.95 6.25
N LEU A 14 3.38 -7.48 5.07
CA LEU A 14 3.70 -6.72 3.87
C LEU A 14 2.43 -6.50 3.05
N TYR A 15 2.21 -5.26 2.63
CA TYR A 15 1.13 -4.87 1.72
C TYR A 15 1.73 -4.48 0.39
N GLU A 16 1.21 -5.05 -0.70
CA GLU A 16 1.73 -4.85 -2.05
C GLU A 16 0.59 -4.52 -3.04
N LEU A 17 0.79 -3.54 -3.91
CA LEU A 17 -0.12 -3.32 -5.05
C LEU A 17 0.19 -4.32 -6.17
N ASP A 18 -0.79 -5.15 -6.51
CA ASP A 18 -0.71 -6.09 -7.63
C ASP A 18 -1.12 -5.42 -8.96
N ASP A 19 -0.76 -6.05 -10.08
CA ASP A 19 -1.05 -5.57 -11.44
C ASP A 19 -2.56 -5.36 -11.72
N ASN A 20 -3.43 -6.04 -10.97
CA ASN A 20 -4.89 -5.88 -11.07
C ASN A 20 -5.46 -4.72 -10.23
N GLY A 21 -4.62 -3.94 -9.56
CA GLY A 21 -5.05 -2.86 -8.65
C GLY A 21 -5.58 -3.35 -7.30
N ASN A 22 -5.32 -4.62 -6.97
CA ASN A 22 -5.66 -5.22 -5.67
C ASN A 22 -4.46 -5.13 -4.73
N ILE A 23 -4.74 -5.18 -3.43
CA ILE A 23 -3.73 -5.19 -2.38
C ILE A 23 -3.49 -6.63 -1.94
N ARG A 24 -2.26 -7.11 -2.13
CA ARG A 24 -1.80 -8.41 -1.66
C ARG A 24 -1.11 -8.23 -0.32
N LEU A 25 -1.62 -8.90 0.72
CA LEU A 25 -0.98 -9.00 2.03
C LEU A 25 -0.19 -10.29 2.12
N THR A 26 1.02 -10.23 2.67
CA THR A 26 1.83 -11.40 3.02
C THR A 26 2.28 -11.30 4.47
N ASN A 27 2.04 -12.32 5.27
CA ASN A 27 2.59 -12.47 6.63
C ASN A 27 3.05 -13.93 6.81
N GLY A 28 4.36 -14.14 6.79
CA GLY A 28 4.95 -15.49 6.76
C GLY A 28 4.43 -16.31 5.58
N ASN A 29 3.75 -17.42 5.88
CA ASN A 29 3.17 -18.32 4.87
C ASN A 29 1.71 -17.97 4.51
N ARG A 30 1.13 -16.96 5.15
CA ARG A 30 -0.27 -16.56 4.93
C ARG A 30 -0.33 -15.43 3.92
N VAL A 31 -1.33 -15.50 3.05
CA VAL A 31 -1.60 -14.47 2.03
C VAL A 31 -3.06 -14.05 2.11
N GLY A 32 -3.34 -12.78 1.86
CA GLY A 32 -4.69 -12.28 1.61
C GLY A 32 -4.70 -11.32 0.43
N VAL A 33 -5.81 -11.31 -0.31
CA VAL A 33 -6.03 -10.37 -1.42
C VAL A 33 -7.23 -9.52 -1.07
N PHE A 34 -7.06 -8.21 -1.21
CA PHE A 34 -8.05 -7.20 -0.86
C PHE A 34 -8.21 -6.20 -2.00
N THR A 35 -9.36 -5.54 -2.06
CA THR A 35 -9.52 -4.35 -2.91
C THR A 35 -8.66 -3.19 -2.38
N ASN A 36 -8.49 -2.15 -3.18
CA ASN A 36 -7.87 -0.88 -2.75
C ASN A 36 -8.61 -0.19 -1.59
N GLU A 37 -9.87 -0.54 -1.32
CA GLU A 37 -10.64 -0.07 -0.16
C GLU A 37 -10.52 -0.99 1.07
N GLY A 38 -9.70 -2.04 1.00
CA GLY A 38 -9.49 -3.00 2.09
C GLY A 38 -10.59 -4.07 2.21
N ARG A 39 -11.40 -4.30 1.16
CA ARG A 39 -12.41 -5.39 1.18
C ARG A 39 -11.75 -6.72 0.83
N HIS A 40 -11.97 -7.74 1.65
CA HIS A 40 -11.43 -9.09 1.42
C HIS A 40 -11.98 -9.70 0.12
N ILE A 41 -11.07 -10.27 -0.68
CA ILE A 41 -11.38 -11.01 -1.91
C ILE A 41 -11.08 -12.50 -1.70
N SER A 42 -9.86 -12.85 -1.28
CA SER A 42 -9.43 -14.25 -1.14
C SER A 42 -8.23 -14.42 -0.19
N GLY A 43 -7.91 -15.67 0.16
CA GLY A 43 -6.76 -16.02 1.01
C GLY A 43 -7.08 -16.22 2.51
N ASP A 44 -6.02 -16.50 3.26
CA ASP A 44 -6.02 -16.87 4.67
C ASP A 44 -6.01 -15.66 5.62
N ILE A 45 -5.49 -14.52 5.14
CA ILE A 45 -5.58 -13.25 5.87
C ILE A 45 -6.95 -12.64 5.54
N ARG A 46 -7.78 -12.42 6.58
CA ARG A 46 -9.17 -11.94 6.44
C ARG A 46 -9.36 -10.48 6.84
N GLU A 47 -8.36 -9.89 7.47
CA GLU A 47 -8.36 -8.51 7.93
C GLU A 47 -7.16 -7.78 7.36
N ALA A 48 -7.38 -6.54 6.94
CA ALA A 48 -6.37 -5.62 6.45
C ALA A 48 -6.71 -4.24 7.01
N ASP A 49 -5.70 -3.40 7.23
CA ASP A 49 -5.93 -1.99 7.52
C ASP A 49 -6.48 -1.30 6.24
N PRO A 50 -7.73 -0.79 6.25
CA PRO A 50 -8.31 -0.18 5.06
C PRO A 50 -7.60 1.11 4.65
N GLN A 51 -7.05 1.87 5.60
CA GLN A 51 -6.33 3.11 5.31
C GLN A 51 -5.01 2.81 4.61
N LEU A 52 -4.32 1.75 5.00
CA LEU A 52 -3.08 1.33 4.35
C LEU A 52 -3.34 0.81 2.94
N CYS A 53 -4.45 0.08 2.73
CA CYS A 53 -4.89 -0.35 1.40
C CYS A 53 -5.13 0.86 0.48
N VAL A 54 -5.87 1.86 0.98
CA VAL A 54 -6.15 3.10 0.23
C VAL A 54 -4.86 3.86 -0.05
N TRP A 55 -3.96 3.97 0.94
CA TRP A 55 -2.70 4.69 0.78
C TRP A 55 -1.82 4.06 -0.31
N ILE A 56 -1.61 2.74 -0.28
CA ILE A 56 -0.78 2.04 -1.28
C ILE A 56 -1.36 2.17 -2.68
N ALA A 57 -2.69 2.09 -2.81
CA ALA A 57 -3.34 2.22 -4.10
C ALA A 57 -3.24 3.63 -4.71
N ASN A 58 -3.24 4.68 -3.88
CA ASN A 58 -3.24 6.07 -4.33
C ASN A 58 -1.85 6.72 -4.32
N ASN A 59 -0.89 6.10 -3.65
CA ASN A 59 0.43 6.65 -3.47
C ASN A 59 1.51 5.62 -3.82
N PRO A 60 1.57 5.22 -5.09
CA PRO A 60 2.45 4.17 -5.57
C PRO A 60 3.92 4.59 -5.62
N ASP A 61 4.37 5.64 -4.93
CA ASP A 61 5.76 6.09 -5.04
C ASP A 61 6.29 6.74 -3.74
N PRO A 62 7.17 6.06 -2.99
CA PRO A 62 7.91 6.72 -1.91
C PRO A 62 8.97 7.71 -2.44
N ASP A 63 9.49 7.53 -3.66
CA ASP A 63 10.48 8.43 -4.28
C ASP A 63 9.80 9.69 -4.86
N GLY A 64 8.62 9.51 -5.47
CA GLY A 64 7.76 10.57 -5.98
C GLY A 64 7.27 11.56 -4.90
N GLN A 65 7.10 11.09 -3.65
CA GLN A 65 6.73 11.96 -2.53
C GLN A 65 7.87 12.90 -2.09
N LEU A 66 9.13 12.45 -2.15
CA LEU A 66 10.29 13.30 -1.88
C LEU A 66 10.54 14.31 -3.01
N ALA A 67 10.09 14.00 -4.23
CA ALA A 67 10.14 14.93 -5.36
C ALA A 67 9.03 16.00 -5.29
N ASN A 68 7.79 15.61 -4.99
CA ASN A 68 6.65 16.54 -4.91
C ASN A 68 6.75 17.48 -3.69
N SER A 69 7.32 17.03 -2.57
CA SER A 69 7.57 17.90 -1.40
C SER A 69 8.57 19.03 -1.68
N ARG A 70 9.45 18.87 -2.68
CA ARG A 70 10.43 19.90 -3.07
C ARG A 70 9.86 20.94 -4.05
N MET A 71 8.82 20.59 -4.81
CA MET A 71 8.21 21.52 -5.78
C MET A 71 7.09 22.40 -5.20
N ALA A 72 6.46 21.98 -4.09
CA ALA A 72 5.41 22.76 -3.41
C ALA A 72 5.91 24.02 -2.68
N GLY A 73 7.23 24.30 -2.70
CA GLY A 73 7.86 25.43 -2.02
C GLY A 73 8.30 26.59 -2.92
N ARG A 74 8.01 26.57 -4.23
CA ARG A 74 8.35 27.69 -5.13
C ARG A 74 7.10 28.18 -5.86
N ASP A 75 6.36 29.03 -5.17
CA ASP A 75 5.47 29.99 -5.81
C ASP A 75 6.36 30.96 -6.63
N PRO A 76 6.23 31.06 -7.97
CA PRO A 76 6.93 32.08 -8.72
C PRO A 76 6.11 33.37 -8.66
N GLN A 77 6.56 34.30 -7.80
CA GLN A 77 6.24 35.71 -7.94
C GLN A 77 7.46 36.50 -8.40
#